data_AF-A0A940VHU5-F1
#
_entry.id   AF-A0A940VHU5-F1
#
_cell.length_a   1.000
_cell.length_b   1.000
_cell.length_c   1.000
_cell.angle_alpha   90.00
_cell.angle_beta   90.00
_cell.angle_gamma   90.00
#
_symmetry.space_group_name_H-M   'P 1'
#
loop_
_entity.id
_entity.type
_entity.pdbx_description
1 polymer ?
#
loop_
_entity_poly.entity_id
_entity_poly.type
_entity_poly.pdbx_seq_one_letter_code
_entity_poly.pdbx_strand_id
1 'polypeptide(L)'
;MQAERERPDGEPLTGAEAQAYRGLRDIVLAAGGIDITRYKDRCLLRRIAVRQRASGTANLQAYLKLVRRNPIERGQLVKALTIHVSQFFRNPSTFHALQHEVLPAILAEKDRTGGRALRL
;
A
#
# COMPACT_ATOMS: atom_id res chain seq x y z
N MET A 1 -2.87 20.11 0.34
CA MET A 1 -2.29 19.60 1.61
C MET A 1 -0.99 18.90 1.28
N GLN A 2 0.13 19.51 1.64
CA GLN A 2 1.48 19.01 1.43
C GLN A 2 1.74 17.93 2.48
N ALA A 3 1.73 16.65 2.09
CA ALA A 3 2.26 15.60 2.93
C ALA A 3 3.79 15.69 2.86
N GLU A 4 4.44 15.86 4.00
CA GLU A 4 5.88 15.90 4.15
C GLU A 4 6.50 14.62 3.54
N ARG A 5 7.26 14.80 2.45
CA ARG A 5 7.93 13.69 1.74
C ARG A 5 9.26 13.41 2.42
N GLU A 6 9.17 12.68 3.51
CA GLU A 6 10.32 12.33 4.33
C GLU A 6 10.89 10.97 3.92
N ARG A 7 12.22 10.89 3.88
CA ARG A 7 12.97 9.64 3.80
C ARG A 7 12.63 8.75 5.02
N PRO A 8 12.96 7.44 4.96
CA PRO A 8 12.77 6.55 6.10
C PRO A 8 13.38 7.10 7.41
N ASP A 9 14.48 7.84 7.27
CA ASP A 9 15.30 8.43 8.33
C ASP A 9 14.83 9.84 8.77
N GLY A 10 13.72 10.34 8.23
CA GLY A 10 13.12 11.63 8.61
C GLY A 10 13.66 12.85 7.84
N GLU A 11 14.68 12.69 7.00
CA GLU A 11 15.17 13.79 6.16
C GLU A 11 14.24 14.06 4.97
N PRO A 12 14.02 15.33 4.58
CA PRO A 12 13.27 15.65 3.37
C PRO A 12 13.96 15.10 2.11
N LEU A 13 13.16 14.71 1.13
CA LEU A 13 13.66 14.40 -0.21
C LEU A 13 14.23 15.66 -0.86
N THR A 14 15.38 15.52 -1.52
CA THR A 14 15.89 16.58 -2.41
C THR A 14 14.92 16.82 -3.57
N GLY A 15 14.96 17.99 -4.20
CA GLY A 15 14.06 18.33 -5.31
C GLY A 15 14.11 17.31 -6.46
N ALA A 16 15.30 16.80 -6.76
CA ALA A 16 15.51 15.81 -7.81
C ALA A 16 15.00 14.41 -7.42
N GLU A 17 15.11 14.01 -6.15
CA GLU A 17 14.49 12.77 -5.66
C GLU A 17 12.97 12.87 -5.63
N ALA A 18 12.42 14.02 -5.23
CA ALA A 18 10.98 14.24 -5.25
C ALA A 18 10.42 14.12 -6.68
N GLN A 19 11.18 14.55 -7.69
CA GLN A 19 10.82 14.35 -9.10
C GLN A 19 10.94 12.89 -9.52
N ALA A 20 12.01 12.19 -9.11
CA ALA A 20 12.17 10.78 -9.39
C ALA A 20 11.04 9.93 -8.77
N TYR A 21 10.65 10.24 -7.54
CA TYR A 21 9.53 9.62 -6.85
C TYR A 21 8.20 9.81 -7.57
N ARG A 22 7.91 11.04 -8.06
CA ARG A 22 6.72 11.29 -8.89
C ARG A 22 6.73 10.41 -10.14
N GLY A 23 7.85 10.36 -10.86
CA GLY A 23 7.98 9.54 -12.06
C GLY A 23 7.80 8.04 -11.80
N LEU A 24 8.26 7.53 -10.64
CA LEU A 24 8.03 6.14 -10.27
C LEU A 24 6.55 5.86 -9.99
N ARG A 25 5.84 6.79 -9.33
CA ARG A 25 4.40 6.68 -9.08
C ARG A 25 3.61 6.65 -10.37
N ASP A 26 3.95 7.51 -11.33
CA ASP A 26 3.27 7.56 -12.63
C ASP A 26 3.44 6.23 -13.38
N ILE A 27 4.65 5.64 -13.33
CA ILE A 27 4.91 4.32 -13.92
C ILE A 27 4.09 3.23 -13.25
N VAL A 28 3.98 3.26 -11.92
CA VAL A 28 3.21 2.25 -11.16
C VAL A 28 1.73 2.36 -11.45
N LEU A 29 1.19 3.58 -11.54
CA LEU A 29 -0.19 3.82 -11.93
C LEU A 29 -0.45 3.30 -13.35
N ALA A 30 0.43 3.63 -14.30
CA ALA A 30 0.28 3.20 -15.69
C ALA A 30 0.44 1.68 -15.88
N ALA A 31 1.35 1.03 -15.15
CA ALA A 31 1.66 -0.39 -15.33
C ALA A 31 0.80 -1.31 -14.45
N GLY A 32 0.37 -0.84 -13.28
CA GLY A 32 -0.35 -1.64 -12.28
C GLY A 32 -1.82 -1.27 -12.09
N GLY A 33 -2.28 -0.15 -12.68
CA GLY A 33 -3.65 0.34 -12.56
C GLY A 33 -4.07 0.77 -11.15
N ILE A 34 -3.12 0.83 -10.20
CA ILE A 34 -3.39 1.14 -8.79
C ILE A 34 -2.85 2.52 -8.49
N ASP A 35 -3.76 3.40 -8.07
CA ASP A 35 -3.39 4.72 -7.58
C ASP A 35 -2.87 4.63 -6.13
N ILE A 36 -1.54 4.68 -6.01
CA ILE A 36 -0.86 4.68 -4.72
C ILE A 36 -0.77 6.08 -4.07
N THR A 37 -1.39 7.13 -4.65
CA THR A 37 -1.44 8.49 -4.05
C THR A 37 -1.99 8.51 -2.63
N ARG A 38 -2.88 7.58 -2.29
CA ARG A 38 -3.56 7.53 -0.99
C ARG A 38 -2.73 6.89 0.13
N TYR A 39 -1.61 6.26 -0.20
CA TYR A 39 -0.73 5.67 0.80
C TYR A 39 0.26 6.71 1.34
N LYS A 40 0.60 6.59 2.63
CA LYS A 40 1.59 7.46 3.27
C LYS A 40 2.94 7.35 2.52
N ASP A 41 3.45 8.50 2.06
CA ASP A 41 4.68 8.60 1.27
C ASP A 41 5.87 7.89 1.94
N ARG A 42 6.00 8.00 3.27
CA ARG A 42 7.04 7.31 4.05
C ARG A 42 7.04 5.78 3.86
N CYS A 43 5.87 5.16 3.80
CA CYS A 43 5.76 3.70 3.62
C CYS A 43 6.18 3.29 2.20
N LEU A 44 5.72 4.05 1.20
CA LEU A 44 6.07 3.82 -0.20
C LEU A 44 7.56 4.03 -0.43
N LEU A 45 8.13 5.15 0.04
CA LEU A 45 9.55 5.46 -0.07
C LEU A 45 10.42 4.38 0.58
N ARG A 46 10.02 3.83 1.74
CA ARG A 46 10.73 2.69 2.35
C ARG A 46 10.73 1.46 1.46
N ARG A 47 9.60 1.10 0.85
CA ARG A 47 9.50 -0.04 -0.08
C ARG A 47 10.32 0.19 -1.36
N ILE A 48 10.27 1.40 -1.90
CA ILE A 48 11.07 1.80 -3.06
C ILE A 48 12.55 1.74 -2.73
N ALA A 49 12.98 2.24 -1.57
CA ALA A 49 14.39 2.19 -1.14
C ALA A 49 14.91 0.74 -0.97
N VAL A 50 14.09 -0.17 -0.43
CA VAL A 50 14.42 -1.59 -0.36
C VAL A 50 14.60 -2.18 -1.77
N ARG A 51 13.68 -1.86 -2.71
CA ARG A 51 13.77 -2.34 -4.09
C ARG A 51 14.95 -1.73 -4.85
N GLN A 52 15.21 -0.44 -4.69
CA GLN A 52 16.36 0.28 -5.24
C GLN A 52 17.69 -0.36 -4.81
N ARG A 53 17.82 -0.71 -3.53
CA ARG A 53 18.99 -1.42 -3.00
C ARG A 53 19.11 -2.81 -3.61
N ALA A 54 18.01 -3.56 -3.70
CA ALA A 54 17.98 -4.89 -4.33
C ALA A 54 18.33 -4.86 -5.83
N SER A 55 18.07 -3.74 -6.52
CA SER A 55 18.43 -3.55 -7.94
C SER A 55 19.85 -2.99 -8.15
N GLY A 56 20.63 -2.76 -7.08
CA GLY A 56 22.02 -2.29 -7.16
C GLY A 56 22.18 -0.85 -7.65
N THR A 57 21.13 -0.03 -7.58
CA THR A 57 21.19 1.37 -8.07
C THR A 57 21.60 2.34 -6.97
N ALA A 58 22.47 3.31 -7.30
CA ALA A 58 23.07 4.22 -6.33
C ALA A 58 22.07 5.21 -5.69
N ASN A 59 21.05 5.63 -6.43
CA ASN A 59 20.06 6.60 -5.95
C ASN A 59 18.72 6.45 -6.67
N LEU A 60 17.72 7.20 -6.20
CA LEU A 60 16.34 7.14 -6.70
C LEU A 60 16.21 7.54 -8.18
N GLN A 61 17.07 8.44 -8.67
CA GLN A 61 17.06 8.88 -10.07
C GLN A 61 17.61 7.79 -11.00
N ALA A 62 18.71 7.15 -10.59
CA ALA A 62 19.26 5.99 -11.28
C ALA A 62 18.25 4.83 -11.31
N TYR A 63 17.52 4.64 -10.20
CA TYR A 63 16.45 3.67 -10.12
C TYR A 63 15.30 3.98 -11.09
N LEU A 64 14.83 5.22 -11.16
CA LEU A 64 13.82 5.63 -12.14
C LEU A 64 14.26 5.34 -13.58
N LYS A 65 15.53 5.63 -13.93
CA LYS A 65 16.08 5.32 -15.26
C LYS A 65 16.05 3.81 -15.54
N LEU A 66 16.40 2.98 -14.55
CA LEU A 66 16.34 1.52 -14.66
C LEU A 66 14.91 1.02 -14.88
N VAL A 67 13.96 1.48 -14.09
CA VAL A 67 12.54 1.07 -14.17
C VAL A 67 11.91 1.46 -15.51
N ARG A 68 12.32 2.59 -16.10
CA ARG A 68 11.85 3.00 -17.43
C ARG A 68 12.30 2.03 -18.52
N ARG A 69 13.56 1.61 -18.51
CA ARG A 69 14.15 0.74 -19.56
C ARG A 69 13.93 -0.76 -19.33
N ASN A 70 13.75 -1.19 -18.09
CA ASN A 70 13.66 -2.61 -17.73
C ASN A 70 12.22 -2.99 -17.32
N PRO A 71 11.45 -3.67 -18.20
CA PRO A 71 10.08 -4.09 -17.89
C PRO A 71 10.00 -5.12 -16.75
N ILE A 72 11.02 -5.96 -16.57
CA ILE A 72 11.08 -6.92 -15.46
C ILE A 72 11.17 -6.17 -14.14
N GLU A 73 12.08 -5.20 -14.04
CA GLU A 73 12.22 -4.38 -12.83
C GLU A 73 10.95 -3.56 -12.55
N ARG A 74 10.29 -3.07 -13.60
CA ARG A 74 9.00 -2.38 -13.48
C ARG A 74 7.93 -3.28 -12.85
N GLY A 75 7.83 -4.53 -13.29
CA GLY A 75 6.92 -5.50 -12.68
C GLY A 75 7.23 -5.77 -11.21
N GLN A 76 8.52 -5.86 -10.86
CA GLN A 76 8.95 -6.04 -9.47
C GLN A 76 8.62 -4.83 -8.59
N LEU A 77 8.78 -3.61 -9.11
CA LEU A 77 8.37 -2.39 -8.42
C LEU A 77 6.87 -2.38 -8.14
N VAL A 78 6.05 -2.65 -9.17
CA VAL A 78 4.59 -2.72 -9.03
C VAL A 78 4.25 -3.75 -7.94
N LYS A 79 4.77 -4.97 -8.04
CA LYS A 79 4.53 -6.02 -7.05
C LYS A 79 4.93 -5.58 -5.64
N ALA A 80 6.11 -4.97 -5.46
CA ALA A 80 6.59 -4.50 -4.15
C ALA A 80 5.67 -3.45 -3.52
N LEU A 81 5.07 -2.58 -4.33
CA LEU A 81 4.17 -1.54 -3.87
C LEU A 81 2.73 -2.04 -3.65
N THR A 82 2.33 -3.11 -4.32
CA THR A 82 0.96 -3.65 -4.27
C THR A 82 0.79 -4.88 -3.36
N ILE A 83 1.83 -5.33 -2.63
CA ILE A 83 1.72 -6.53 -1.79
C ILE A 83 0.59 -6.38 -0.75
N HIS A 84 -0.48 -7.14 -0.98
CA HIS A 84 -1.52 -7.48 -0.01
C HIS A 84 -1.02 -8.64 0.85
N VAL A 85 -0.35 -8.36 1.97
CA VAL A 85 -0.18 -9.40 2.99
C VAL A 85 -1.53 -9.53 3.70
N SER A 86 -2.27 -10.58 3.40
CA SER A 86 -3.44 -11.03 4.16
C SER A 86 -3.09 -12.29 4.93
N GLN A 87 -3.76 -12.49 6.08
CA GLN A 87 -3.73 -13.73 6.82
C GLN A 87 -5.14 -13.99 7.35
N PHE A 88 -5.53 -15.25 7.46
CA PHE A 88 -6.79 -15.62 8.11
C PHE A 88 -6.78 -15.13 9.56
N PHE A 89 -7.90 -14.56 10.01
CA PHE A 89 -8.07 -14.05 11.38
C PHE A 89 -6.97 -13.07 11.82
N ARG A 90 -6.56 -12.14 10.92
CA ARG A 90 -5.43 -11.21 11.16
C ARG A 90 -5.47 -10.49 12.49
N ASN A 91 -6.66 -10.13 12.95
CA ASN A 91 -6.86 -9.52 14.25
C ASN A 91 -7.86 -10.36 15.07
N PRO A 92 -7.39 -11.36 15.83
CA PRO A 92 -8.25 -12.30 16.53
C PRO A 92 -9.27 -11.62 17.46
N SER A 93 -8.90 -10.52 18.12
CA SER A 93 -9.81 -9.78 19.00
C SER A 93 -10.98 -9.14 18.24
N THR A 94 -10.75 -8.67 17.01
CA THR A 94 -11.84 -8.17 16.15
C THR A 94 -12.82 -9.28 15.79
N PHE A 95 -12.33 -10.49 15.49
CA PHE A 95 -13.21 -11.64 15.22
C PHE A 95 -13.91 -12.13 16.49
N HIS A 96 -13.28 -12.02 17.66
CA HIS A 96 -13.92 -12.31 18.93
C HIS A 96 -15.07 -11.35 19.22
N ALA A 97 -14.85 -10.04 19.08
CA ALA A 97 -15.91 -9.04 19.22
C ALA A 97 -17.02 -9.24 18.17
N LEU A 98 -16.66 -9.59 16.94
CA LEU A 98 -17.63 -9.94 15.90
C LEU A 98 -18.52 -11.12 16.33
N GLN A 99 -17.92 -12.17 16.88
CA GLN A 99 -18.63 -13.38 17.32
C GLN A 99 -19.50 -13.15 18.56
N HIS A 100 -19.01 -12.42 19.55
CA HIS A 100 -19.64 -12.35 20.87
C HIS A 100 -20.50 -11.09 21.08
N GLU A 101 -20.29 -10.04 20.30
CA GLU A 101 -21.01 -8.77 20.48
C GLU A 101 -21.83 -8.43 19.24
N VAL A 102 -21.18 -8.36 18.08
CA VAL A 102 -21.80 -7.82 16.85
C VAL A 102 -22.82 -8.79 16.26
N LEU A 103 -22.47 -10.05 16.03
CA LEU A 103 -23.39 -11.04 15.44
C LEU A 103 -24.64 -11.27 16.32
N PRO A 104 -24.53 -11.45 17.65
CA PRO A 104 -25.70 -11.56 18.53
C PRO A 104 -26.59 -10.32 18.48
N ALA A 105 -26.02 -9.12 18.47
CA ALA A 105 -26.79 -7.88 18.40
C ALA A 105 -27.59 -7.78 17.08
N ILE A 106 -26.99 -8.13 15.94
CA ILE A 106 -27.67 -8.09 14.64
C ILE A 106 -28.78 -9.16 14.58
N LEU A 107 -28.56 -10.35 15.14
CA LEU A 107 -29.58 -11.41 15.20
C LEU A 107 -30.77 -11.00 16.05
N ALA A 108 -30.54 -10.41 17.23
CA ALA A 108 -31.61 -9.90 18.08
C ALA A 108 -32.43 -8.80 17.36
N GLU A 109 -31.77 -7.92 16.60
CA GLU A 109 -32.46 -6.91 15.79
C GLU A 109 -33.33 -7.52 14.69
N LYS A 110 -32.79 -8.53 14.01
CA LYS A 110 -33.46 -9.28 12.94
C LYS A 110 -34.70 -10.01 13.45
N ASP A 111 -34.61 -10.63 14.63
CA ASP A 111 -35.74 -11.29 15.28
C ASP A 111 -36.85 -10.29 15.66
N ARG A 112 -36.48 -9.11 16.18
CA ARG A 112 -37.46 -8.03 16.45
C ARG A 112 -38.16 -7.53 15.20
N THR A 113 -37.45 -7.46 14.07
CA THR A 113 -37.96 -6.95 12.80
C THR A 113 -38.59 -8.04 11.91
N GLY A 114 -38.66 -9.29 12.39
CA GLY A 114 -39.27 -10.43 11.70
C GLY A 114 -38.45 -11.00 10.53
N GLY A 115 -37.20 -10.56 10.36
CA GLY A 115 -36.33 -10.97 9.26
C GLY A 115 -35.46 -12.17 9.62
N ARG A 116 -35.85 -13.38 9.21
CA ARG A 116 -35.12 -14.63 9.57
C ARG A 116 -33.78 -14.89 8.90
N ALA A 117 -33.34 -14.06 7.95
CA ALA A 117 -32.15 -14.31 7.17
C ALA A 117 -31.11 -13.17 7.28
N LEU A 118 -29.91 -13.51 7.71
CA LEU A 118 -28.69 -12.72 7.59
C LEU A 118 -27.96 -13.20 6.33
N ARG A 119 -27.90 -12.36 5.30
CA ARG A 119 -27.11 -12.60 4.09
C ARG A 119 -25.90 -11.66 4.16
N LEU A 120 -24.71 -12.25 4.20
CA LEU A 120 -23.43 -11.55 4.18
C LEU A 120 -22.80 -11.65 2.79
#